data_AF-A0A1F4I2H3-F1
#
_entry.id   AF-A0A1F4I2H3-F1
#
_cell.length_a   1.000
_cell.length_b   1.000
_cell.length_c   1.000
_cell.angle_alpha   90.00
_cell.angle_beta   90.00
_cell.angle_gamma   90.00
#
_symmetry.space_group_name_H-M   'P 1'
#
loop_
_entity.id
_entity.type
_entity.pdbx_description
1 polymer ?
#
loop_
_entity_poly.entity_id
_entity_poly.type
_entity_poly.pdbx_seq_one_letter_code
_entity_poly.pdbx_strand_id
1 'polypeptide(L)'
;MKSISMIAVALALAASMGAQAQKSSSDSIAEYRKMLEDGNPSELFEVKGEELWKKARGPKNASLERCDLGKGPGVVKGAWAELPRYFADTGRVQDAESRLLTCMETLQGFNAAAIAKEQNFAKGEMPNLTALATWISGQSKGLGFNLPQNHPQERKMYALGQKAFFFRGGPMDFSCASCHGEEGKRIRLQDLPVLYKNPGDGLGMAAWPAYRVSNGQMWGMQQRLSDCYRLQRFPNPGYASDVTIALQSYMGVNSKGAKIITPALKR
;
A
#
# COMPACT_ATOMS: atom_id res chain seq x y z
N MET A 1 16.09 -59.27 -29.21
CA MET A 1 15.99 -58.76 -27.82
C MET A 1 16.83 -57.51 -27.53
N LYS A 2 17.81 -57.10 -28.35
CA LYS A 2 18.60 -55.87 -28.10
C LYS A 2 17.93 -54.56 -28.53
N SER A 3 16.97 -54.60 -29.46
CA SER A 3 16.34 -53.39 -30.01
C SER A 3 15.18 -52.83 -29.19
N ILE A 4 14.63 -53.61 -28.24
CA ILE A 4 13.51 -53.17 -27.38
C ILE A 4 14.04 -52.33 -26.19
N SER A 5 15.28 -52.56 -25.74
CA SER A 5 15.89 -51.77 -24.65
C SER A 5 16.22 -50.32 -25.03
N MET A 6 16.53 -50.02 -26.29
CA MET A 6 16.90 -48.65 -26.68
C MET A 6 15.71 -47.69 -26.78
N ILE A 7 14.51 -48.19 -27.07
CA ILE A 7 13.30 -47.37 -27.17
C ILE A 7 12.81 -46.95 -25.78
N ALA A 8 12.95 -47.82 -24.78
CA ALA A 8 12.56 -47.51 -23.39
C ALA A 8 13.46 -46.43 -22.74
N VAL A 9 14.75 -46.38 -23.09
CA VAL A 9 15.68 -45.36 -22.56
C VAL A 9 15.46 -43.99 -23.22
N ALA A 10 15.09 -43.94 -24.50
CA ALA A 10 14.79 -42.69 -25.20
C ALA A 10 13.49 -42.02 -24.70
N LEU A 11 12.47 -42.80 -24.34
CA LEU A 11 11.23 -42.26 -23.74
C LEU A 11 11.42 -41.77 -22.29
N ALA A 12 12.37 -42.34 -21.53
CA ALA A 12 12.68 -41.88 -20.18
C ALA A 12 13.43 -40.52 -20.17
N LEU A 13 14.26 -40.25 -21.18
CA LEU A 13 15.00 -38.98 -21.32
C LEU A 13 14.13 -37.83 -21.86
N ALA A 14 13.09 -38.13 -22.65
CA ALA A 14 12.13 -37.13 -23.11
C ALA A 14 11.18 -36.65 -22.00
N ALA A 15 10.94 -37.48 -20.98
CA ALA A 15 10.13 -37.10 -19.82
C ALA A 15 10.85 -36.15 -18.85
N SER A 16 12.18 -36.04 -18.93
CA SER A 16 12.99 -35.14 -18.08
C SER A 16 13.19 -33.73 -18.64
N MET A 17 12.82 -33.44 -19.89
CA MET A 17 13.02 -32.11 -20.51
C MET A 17 11.83 -31.14 -20.37
N GLY A 18 10.80 -31.51 -19.60
CA GLY A 18 9.54 -30.76 -19.48
C GLY A 18 9.26 -30.17 -18.10
N ALA A 19 10.25 -30.01 -17.23
CA ALA A 19 10.11 -29.26 -15.98
C ALA A 19 10.88 -27.94 -16.08
N GLN A 20 10.64 -27.14 -17.13
CA GLN A 20 10.93 -25.71 -17.00
C GLN A 20 10.10 -25.22 -15.82
N ALA A 21 10.77 -24.76 -14.77
CA ALA A 21 10.12 -24.08 -13.66
C ALA A 21 9.18 -23.02 -14.25
N GLN A 22 7.88 -23.27 -14.16
CA GLN A 22 6.88 -22.38 -14.72
C GLN A 22 7.03 -21.04 -13.99
N LYS A 23 7.42 -19.98 -14.72
CA LYS A 23 7.56 -18.62 -14.16
C LYS A 23 6.32 -18.32 -13.32
N SER A 24 6.53 -17.83 -12.09
CA SER A 24 5.40 -17.45 -11.25
C SER A 24 4.69 -16.23 -11.85
N SER A 25 3.44 -15.98 -11.45
CA SER A 25 2.74 -14.76 -11.89
C SER A 25 3.49 -13.51 -11.43
N SER A 26 4.15 -13.59 -10.27
CA SER A 26 5.00 -12.53 -9.74
C SER A 26 6.22 -12.22 -10.60
N ASP A 27 6.86 -13.24 -11.20
CA ASP A 27 8.03 -13.05 -12.09
C ASP A 27 7.62 -12.35 -13.38
N SER A 28 6.50 -12.76 -13.99
CA SER A 28 5.97 -12.09 -15.18
C SER A 28 5.55 -10.64 -14.91
N ILE A 29 5.02 -10.35 -13.71
CA ILE A 29 4.71 -8.98 -13.31
C ILE A 29 6.00 -8.16 -13.12
N ALA A 30 7.04 -8.73 -12.52
CA ALA A 30 8.33 -8.03 -12.36
C ALA A 30 8.95 -7.68 -13.72
N GLU A 31 8.90 -8.61 -14.68
CA GLU A 31 9.32 -8.38 -16.07
C GLU A 31 8.49 -7.27 -16.74
N TYR A 32 7.17 -7.32 -16.59
CA TYR A 32 6.27 -6.28 -17.09
C TYR A 32 6.53 -4.89 -16.47
N ARG A 33 6.83 -4.82 -15.16
CA ARG A 33 7.22 -3.57 -14.49
C ARG A 33 8.49 -2.99 -15.09
N LYS A 34 9.48 -3.84 -15.35
CA LYS A 34 10.75 -3.42 -15.96
C LYS A 34 10.53 -2.87 -17.37
N MET A 35 9.61 -3.47 -18.14
CA MET A 35 9.24 -2.97 -19.47
C MET A 35 8.52 -1.61 -19.44
N LEU A 36 7.84 -1.27 -18.35
CA LEU A 36 7.12 -0.01 -18.16
C LEU A 36 7.87 0.99 -17.27
N GLU A 37 9.15 0.73 -17.00
CA GLU A 37 9.95 1.66 -16.21
C GLU A 37 10.07 3.01 -16.91
N ASP A 38 10.31 2.99 -18.23
CA ASP A 38 10.23 4.17 -19.10
C ASP A 38 8.76 4.45 -19.46
N GLY A 39 8.17 5.47 -18.82
CA GLY A 39 6.77 5.86 -19.04
C GLY A 39 5.77 5.28 -18.04
N ASN A 40 6.21 5.02 -16.80
CA ASN A 40 5.34 4.57 -15.72
C ASN A 40 4.20 5.59 -15.49
N PRO A 41 2.91 5.23 -15.69
CA PRO A 41 1.79 6.14 -15.52
C PRO A 41 1.69 6.77 -14.12
N SER A 42 2.36 6.18 -13.12
CA SER A 42 2.45 6.71 -11.76
C SER A 42 3.17 8.07 -11.69
N GLU A 43 4.09 8.36 -12.61
CA GLU A 43 4.85 9.63 -12.64
C GLU A 43 3.91 10.84 -12.82
N LEU A 44 2.84 10.68 -13.61
CA LEU A 44 1.83 11.72 -13.79
C LEU A 44 1.13 12.06 -12.46
N PHE A 45 0.95 11.08 -11.58
CA PHE A 45 0.38 11.30 -10.25
C PHE A 45 1.39 11.92 -9.29
N GLU A 46 2.68 11.63 -9.43
CA GLU A 46 3.74 12.29 -8.64
C GLU A 46 3.83 13.78 -9.01
N VAL A 47 3.89 14.11 -10.30
CA VAL A 47 3.91 15.51 -10.77
C VAL A 47 2.66 16.25 -10.28
N LYS A 48 1.47 15.65 -10.48
CA LYS A 48 0.23 16.23 -9.97
C LYS A 48 0.26 16.43 -8.45
N GLY A 49 0.77 15.46 -7.69
CA GLY A 49 0.90 15.55 -6.24
C GLY A 49 1.81 16.69 -5.81
N GLU A 50 2.94 16.87 -6.47
CA GLU A 50 3.86 17.98 -6.22
C GLU A 50 3.23 19.34 -6.50
N GLU A 51 2.54 19.47 -7.64
CA GLU A 51 1.82 20.70 -7.99
C GLU A 51 0.74 21.01 -6.95
N LEU A 52 -0.03 20.01 -6.53
CA LEU A 52 -1.07 20.15 -5.49
C LEU A 52 -0.48 20.60 -4.15
N TRP A 53 0.71 20.12 -3.79
CA TRP A 53 1.38 20.51 -2.55
C TRP A 53 1.68 22.02 -2.51
N LYS A 54 2.18 22.56 -3.63
CA LYS A 54 2.58 23.97 -3.80
C LYS A 54 1.39 24.90 -4.08
N LYS A 55 0.29 24.38 -4.61
CA LYS A 55 -0.85 25.20 -5.07
C LYS A 55 -1.67 25.74 -3.90
N ALA A 56 -1.85 27.06 -3.87
CA ALA A 56 -2.82 27.72 -3.00
C ALA A 56 -4.26 27.29 -3.36
N ARG A 57 -4.97 26.68 -2.40
CA ARG A 57 -6.28 26.03 -2.60
C ARG A 57 -7.13 26.11 -1.32
N GLY A 58 -8.39 25.71 -1.47
CA GLY A 58 -9.36 25.65 -0.37
C GLY A 58 -9.87 27.03 0.07
N PRO A 59 -10.83 27.08 1.01
CA PRO A 59 -11.41 28.32 1.52
C PRO A 59 -10.41 29.34 2.07
N LYS A 60 -9.25 28.89 2.55
CA LYS A 60 -8.17 29.76 3.06
C LYS A 60 -7.16 30.18 1.99
N ASN A 61 -7.30 29.69 0.76
CA ASN A 61 -6.38 29.95 -0.36
C ASN A 61 -4.90 29.79 0.03
N ALA A 62 -4.55 28.66 0.65
CA ALA A 62 -3.21 28.37 1.16
C ALA A 62 -2.65 27.08 0.55
N SER A 63 -1.31 26.96 0.48
CA SER A 63 -0.62 25.73 0.07
C SER A 63 -0.44 24.75 1.23
N LEU A 64 0.00 23.52 0.94
CA LEU A 64 0.34 22.52 1.95
C LEU A 64 1.81 22.59 2.39
N GLU A 65 2.57 23.58 1.95
CA GLU A 65 4.02 23.70 2.23
C GLU A 65 4.36 23.88 3.71
N ARG A 66 3.37 24.16 4.56
CA ARG A 66 3.52 24.18 6.03
C ARG A 66 3.01 22.93 6.72
N CYS A 67 2.53 21.94 5.99
CA CYS A 67 2.06 20.67 6.55
C CYS A 67 3.25 19.91 7.14
N ASP A 68 3.16 19.55 8.42
CA ASP A 68 4.15 18.72 9.09
C ASP A 68 3.77 17.25 8.96
N LEU A 69 4.58 16.46 8.26
CA LEU A 69 4.39 15.01 8.09
C LEU A 69 5.15 14.18 9.16
N GLY A 70 5.63 14.83 10.22
CA GLY A 70 6.36 14.24 11.34
C GLY A 70 7.87 14.45 11.28
N LYS A 71 8.33 15.23 10.29
CA LYS A 71 9.73 15.59 10.05
C LYS A 71 9.98 17.10 10.22
N GLY A 72 8.96 17.84 10.65
CA GLY A 72 8.93 19.30 10.69
C GLY A 72 8.05 19.89 9.59
N PRO A 73 7.55 21.12 9.75
CA PRO A 73 6.69 21.78 8.77
C PRO A 73 7.32 21.81 7.38
N GLY A 74 6.61 21.29 6.38
CA GLY A 74 7.03 21.31 4.97
C GLY A 74 8.02 20.23 4.57
N VAL A 75 8.53 19.43 5.51
CA VAL A 75 9.54 18.40 5.21
C VAL A 75 8.86 17.11 4.73
N VAL A 76 9.04 16.80 3.45
CA VAL A 76 8.42 15.61 2.81
C VAL A 76 9.41 14.45 2.66
N LYS A 77 10.68 14.76 2.39
CA LYS A 77 11.73 13.75 2.16
C LYS A 77 11.85 12.79 3.36
N GLY A 78 11.66 11.50 3.09
CA GLY A 78 11.73 10.45 4.11
C GLY A 78 10.56 10.39 5.10
N ALA A 79 9.54 11.25 4.98
CA ALA A 79 8.40 11.23 5.90
C ALA A 79 7.55 9.96 5.77
N TRP A 80 7.34 9.48 4.54
CA TRP A 80 6.55 8.26 4.27
C TRP A 80 7.11 7.02 4.97
N ALA A 81 8.45 6.92 5.07
CA ALA A 81 9.12 5.80 5.72
C ALA A 81 8.82 5.68 7.23
N GLU A 82 8.30 6.73 7.86
CA GLU A 82 8.02 6.77 9.30
C GLU A 82 6.52 6.94 9.61
N LEU A 83 5.64 6.78 8.62
CA LEU A 83 4.20 6.86 8.78
C LEU A 83 3.55 5.46 8.70
N PRO A 84 2.50 5.16 9.50
CA PRO A 84 1.84 6.04 10.47
C PRO A 84 2.66 6.32 11.74
N ARG A 85 2.42 7.48 12.37
CA ARG A 85 3.05 7.90 13.65
C ARG A 85 2.14 8.78 14.48
N TYR A 86 2.48 8.98 15.75
CA TYR A 86 1.77 9.91 16.62
C TYR A 86 2.08 11.37 16.28
N PHE A 87 1.04 12.21 16.28
CA PHE A 87 1.10 13.66 16.14
C PHE A 87 0.51 14.34 17.37
N ALA A 88 1.27 15.25 17.98
CA ALA A 88 0.87 15.90 19.23
C ALA A 88 -0.26 16.93 19.05
N ASP A 89 -0.34 17.57 17.88
CA ASP A 89 -1.36 18.56 17.55
C ASP A 89 -2.77 17.95 17.46
N THR A 90 -2.89 16.71 17.00
CA THR A 90 -4.15 15.97 16.92
C THR A 90 -4.35 14.99 18.07
N GLY A 91 -3.29 14.64 18.81
CA GLY A 91 -3.32 13.59 19.83
C GLY A 91 -3.58 12.19 19.26
N ARG A 92 -3.34 11.99 17.96
CA ARG A 92 -3.67 10.74 17.24
C ARG A 92 -2.46 10.19 16.50
N VAL A 93 -2.49 8.87 16.27
CA VAL A 93 -1.65 8.26 15.25
C VAL A 93 -2.31 8.49 13.90
N GLN A 94 -1.55 8.99 12.93
CA GLN A 94 -2.05 9.31 11.60
C GLN A 94 -1.14 8.64 10.55
N ASP A 95 -1.77 8.02 9.55
CA ASP A 95 -1.11 7.67 8.29
C ASP A 95 -0.95 8.91 7.40
N ALA A 96 -0.29 8.78 6.25
CA ALA A 96 -0.09 9.92 5.35
C ALA A 96 -1.41 10.55 4.87
N GLU A 97 -2.40 9.72 4.53
CA GLU A 97 -3.69 10.17 4.01
C GLU A 97 -4.53 10.91 5.07
N SER A 98 -4.62 10.38 6.30
CA SER A 98 -5.28 11.07 7.41
C SER A 98 -4.53 12.31 7.88
N ARG A 99 -3.18 12.33 7.78
CA ARG A 99 -2.39 13.53 8.08
C ARG A 99 -2.63 14.62 7.04
N LEU A 100 -2.73 14.25 5.76
CA LEU A 100 -3.11 15.18 4.70
C LEU A 100 -4.48 15.78 4.93
N LEU A 101 -5.49 15.00 5.34
CA LEU A 101 -6.80 15.53 5.72
C LEU A 101 -6.69 16.61 6.81
N THR A 102 -5.92 16.35 7.87
CA THR A 102 -5.67 17.35 8.92
C THR A 102 -5.02 18.61 8.36
N CYS A 103 -4.00 18.49 7.51
CA CYS A 103 -3.34 19.64 6.91
C CYS A 103 -4.27 20.42 5.96
N MET A 104 -5.08 19.74 5.15
CA MET A 104 -6.07 20.36 4.26
C MET A 104 -7.14 21.13 5.04
N GLU A 105 -7.59 20.60 6.18
CA GLU A 105 -8.55 21.31 7.04
C GLU A 105 -7.92 22.50 7.74
N THR A 106 -6.77 22.30 8.39
CA THR A 106 -6.14 23.32 9.22
C THR A 106 -5.52 24.45 8.40
N LEU A 107 -4.80 24.13 7.32
CA LEU A 107 -4.09 25.11 6.49
C LEU A 107 -4.99 25.67 5.39
N GLN A 108 -5.70 24.80 4.67
CA GLN A 108 -6.44 25.20 3.46
C GLN A 108 -7.93 25.45 3.71
N GLY A 109 -8.47 25.01 4.86
CA GLY A 109 -9.87 25.22 5.25
C GLY A 109 -10.86 24.23 4.63
N PHE A 110 -10.39 23.10 4.07
CA PHE A 110 -11.30 22.07 3.57
C PHE A 110 -12.08 21.41 4.71
N ASN A 111 -13.27 20.90 4.41
CA ASN A 111 -14.03 20.07 5.35
C ASN A 111 -13.52 18.62 5.29
N ALA A 112 -12.55 18.26 6.13
CA ALA A 112 -11.95 16.93 6.15
C ALA A 112 -12.99 15.82 6.41
N ALA A 113 -13.97 16.06 7.28
CA ALA A 113 -15.02 15.09 7.58
C ALA A 113 -15.94 14.83 6.37
N ALA A 114 -16.22 15.85 5.56
CA ALA A 114 -16.98 15.67 4.32
C ALA A 114 -16.18 14.88 3.28
N ILE A 115 -14.87 15.16 3.15
CA ILE A 115 -13.99 14.42 2.25
C ILE A 115 -13.90 12.95 2.68
N ALA A 116 -13.70 12.68 3.97
CA ALA A 116 -13.60 11.31 4.50
C ALA A 116 -14.90 10.49 4.39
N LYS A 117 -16.05 11.14 4.17
CA LYS A 117 -17.33 10.46 3.91
C LYS A 117 -17.51 10.06 2.44
N GLU A 118 -16.69 10.58 1.52
CA GLU A 118 -16.75 10.17 0.11
C GLU A 118 -16.29 8.72 -0.02
N GLN A 119 -17.19 7.85 -0.48
CA GLN A 119 -16.92 6.42 -0.66
C GLN A 119 -16.34 6.12 -2.03
N ASN A 120 -16.54 7.01 -3.01
CA ASN A 120 -15.98 6.88 -4.33
C ASN A 120 -14.65 7.64 -4.42
N PHE A 121 -13.55 6.88 -4.35
CA PHE A 121 -12.18 7.39 -4.43
C PHE A 121 -11.86 8.15 -5.74
N ALA A 122 -12.70 8.05 -6.77
CA ALA A 122 -12.56 8.80 -8.02
C ALA A 122 -13.30 10.15 -8.04
N LYS A 123 -13.99 10.54 -6.96
CA LYS A 123 -14.81 11.77 -6.89
C LYS A 123 -14.26 12.77 -5.87
N GLY A 124 -14.66 14.03 -6.05
CA GLY A 124 -14.34 15.12 -5.13
C GLY A 124 -12.84 15.33 -4.96
N GLU A 125 -12.40 15.48 -3.71
CA GLU A 125 -10.98 15.67 -3.36
C GLU A 125 -10.19 14.35 -3.23
N MET A 126 -10.83 13.18 -3.30
CA MET A 126 -10.16 11.89 -3.14
C MET A 126 -9.06 11.64 -4.20
N PRO A 127 -9.25 11.96 -5.50
CA PRO A 127 -8.17 11.86 -6.48
C PRO A 127 -6.98 12.78 -6.19
N ASN A 128 -7.20 13.91 -5.52
CA ASN A 128 -6.13 14.84 -5.15
C ASN A 128 -5.36 14.32 -3.93
N LEU A 129 -6.06 13.77 -2.94
CA LEU A 129 -5.43 13.06 -1.81
C LEU A 129 -4.55 11.89 -2.28
N THR A 130 -5.06 11.08 -3.22
CA THR A 130 -4.28 9.99 -3.81
C THR A 130 -3.02 10.49 -4.52
N ALA A 131 -3.12 11.58 -5.29
CA ALA A 131 -1.95 12.17 -5.96
C ALA A 131 -0.93 12.74 -4.96
N LEU A 132 -1.39 13.45 -3.91
CA LEU A 132 -0.54 13.96 -2.83
C LEU A 132 0.19 12.82 -2.11
N ALA A 133 -0.53 11.77 -1.71
CA ALA A 133 0.06 10.60 -1.06
C ALA A 133 1.05 9.87 -1.99
N THR A 134 0.74 9.81 -3.29
CA THR A 134 1.64 9.26 -4.32
C THR A 134 2.97 10.00 -4.35
N TRP A 135 2.95 11.31 -4.51
CA TRP A 135 4.16 12.11 -4.51
C TRP A 135 4.95 12.01 -3.20
N ILE A 136 4.27 12.12 -2.04
CA ILE A 136 4.92 11.99 -0.71
C ILE A 136 5.61 10.64 -0.56
N SER A 137 4.99 9.56 -1.06
CA SER A 137 5.59 8.22 -1.04
C SER A 137 6.85 8.14 -1.90
N GLY A 138 6.86 8.78 -3.07
CA GLY A 138 8.01 8.89 -3.96
C GLY A 138 9.21 9.59 -3.33
N GLN A 139 8.95 10.57 -2.45
CA GLN A 139 10.00 11.27 -1.68
C GLN A 139 10.70 10.39 -0.63
N SER A 140 10.31 9.12 -0.49
CA SER A 140 10.96 8.12 0.36
C SER A 140 11.39 6.86 -0.40
N LYS A 141 11.36 6.88 -1.74
CA LYS A 141 11.80 5.75 -2.58
C LYS A 141 13.25 5.37 -2.25
N GLY A 142 13.50 4.07 -2.12
CA GLY A 142 14.80 3.49 -1.77
C GLY A 142 15.12 3.46 -0.26
N LEU A 143 14.38 4.20 0.57
CA LEU A 143 14.53 4.15 2.03
C LEU A 143 13.85 2.90 2.59
N GLY A 144 14.36 2.40 3.72
CA GLY A 144 13.71 1.33 4.47
C GLY A 144 12.60 1.86 5.37
N PHE A 145 11.48 1.15 5.48
CA PHE A 145 10.47 1.49 6.48
C PHE A 145 11.02 1.47 7.90
N ASN A 146 10.59 2.44 8.71
CA ASN A 146 11.03 2.62 10.09
C ASN A 146 9.95 3.32 10.93
N LEU A 147 8.75 2.77 10.96
CA LEU A 147 7.64 3.33 11.74
C LEU A 147 7.98 3.36 13.24
N PRO A 148 7.69 4.48 13.94
CA PRO A 148 7.97 4.61 15.36
C PRO A 148 7.03 3.77 16.23
N GLN A 149 7.53 3.35 17.39
CA GLN A 149 6.78 2.65 18.45
C GLN A 149 7.09 3.23 19.84
N ASN A 150 7.57 4.49 19.88
CA ASN A 150 8.07 5.14 21.08
C ASN A 150 6.90 5.70 21.91
N HIS A 151 5.85 6.17 21.26
CA HIS A 151 4.68 6.74 21.94
C HIS A 151 3.66 5.64 22.33
N PRO A 152 2.99 5.71 23.50
CA PRO A 152 1.98 4.74 23.90
C PRO A 152 0.86 4.55 22.88
N GLN A 153 0.44 5.61 22.17
CA GLN A 153 -0.59 5.51 21.13
C GLN A 153 -0.11 4.73 19.90
N GLU A 154 1.18 4.79 19.54
CA GLU A 154 1.75 4.03 18.42
C GLU A 154 1.69 2.52 18.73
N ARG A 155 2.05 2.15 19.97
CA ARG A 155 1.95 0.75 20.44
C ARG A 155 0.51 0.29 20.53
N LYS A 156 -0.42 1.17 20.94
CA LYS A 156 -1.85 0.88 20.97
C LYS A 156 -2.40 0.61 19.56
N MET A 157 -2.03 1.42 18.57
CA MET A 157 -2.45 1.22 17.18
C MET A 157 -1.83 -0.03 16.57
N TYR A 158 -0.56 -0.34 16.88
CA TYR A 158 0.06 -1.60 16.49
C TYR A 158 -0.73 -2.80 17.04
N ALA A 159 -1.04 -2.81 18.34
CA ALA A 159 -1.77 -3.90 18.99
C ALA A 159 -3.21 -4.04 18.44
N LEU A 160 -3.89 -2.92 18.17
CA LEU A 160 -5.21 -2.92 17.53
C LEU A 160 -5.11 -3.50 16.11
N GLY A 161 -4.09 -3.10 15.34
CA GLY A 161 -3.85 -3.58 13.99
C GLY A 161 -3.58 -5.08 13.95
N GLN A 162 -2.81 -5.59 14.91
CA GLN A 162 -2.59 -7.03 15.06
C GLN A 162 -3.92 -7.75 15.30
N LYS A 163 -4.73 -7.29 16.26
CA LYS A 163 -6.04 -7.90 16.52
C LYS A 163 -6.93 -7.87 15.28
N ALA A 164 -7.00 -6.73 14.59
CA ALA A 164 -7.79 -6.59 13.36
C ALA A 164 -7.30 -7.52 12.24
N PHE A 165 -5.98 -7.70 12.08
CA PHE A 165 -5.41 -8.55 11.05
C PHE A 165 -5.83 -10.02 11.19
N PHE A 166 -5.95 -10.50 12.42
CA PHE A 166 -6.35 -11.88 12.73
C PHE A 166 -7.85 -12.03 13.08
N PHE A 167 -8.61 -10.94 13.06
CA PHE A 167 -10.03 -10.99 13.38
C PHE A 167 -10.82 -11.66 12.26
N ARG A 168 -11.46 -12.78 12.56
CA ARG A 168 -12.37 -13.46 11.65
C ARG A 168 -13.79 -12.95 11.83
N GLY A 169 -14.50 -12.75 10.74
CA GLY A 169 -15.90 -12.38 10.79
C GLY A 169 -16.54 -12.23 9.42
N GLY A 170 -17.72 -11.61 9.40
CA GLY A 170 -18.54 -11.52 8.20
C GLY A 170 -19.10 -12.88 7.75
N PRO A 171 -19.83 -12.93 6.63
CA PRO A 171 -20.52 -14.14 6.19
C PRO A 171 -19.59 -15.26 5.70
N MET A 172 -18.32 -14.95 5.43
CA MET A 172 -17.32 -15.93 5.00
C MET A 172 -16.29 -16.27 6.08
N ASP A 173 -16.44 -15.72 7.28
CA ASP A 173 -15.56 -15.96 8.43
C ASP A 173 -14.06 -15.74 8.10
N PHE A 174 -13.78 -14.74 7.26
CA PHE A 174 -12.43 -14.38 6.82
C PHE A 174 -11.79 -13.35 7.75
N SER A 175 -10.46 -13.39 7.76
CA SER A 175 -9.55 -12.38 8.31
C SER A 175 -8.50 -11.99 7.26
N CYS A 176 -7.69 -10.96 7.52
CA CYS A 176 -6.54 -10.68 6.65
C CYS A 176 -5.59 -11.89 6.58
N ALA A 177 -5.38 -12.56 7.71
CA ALA A 177 -4.55 -13.75 7.83
C ALA A 177 -5.08 -14.96 7.03
N SER A 178 -6.39 -15.05 6.77
CA SER A 178 -6.97 -16.12 5.96
C SER A 178 -6.37 -16.17 4.53
N CYS A 179 -5.92 -15.04 4.01
CA CYS A 179 -5.26 -14.94 2.70
C CYS A 179 -3.76 -14.61 2.81
N HIS A 180 -3.37 -13.80 3.81
CA HIS A 180 -2.02 -13.24 3.95
C HIS A 180 -1.24 -13.81 5.15
N GLY A 181 -1.61 -15.01 5.63
CA GLY A 181 -1.03 -15.69 6.79
C GLY A 181 -0.11 -16.88 6.47
N GLU A 182 -0.10 -17.37 5.23
CA GLU A 182 0.69 -18.53 4.81
C GLU A 182 1.54 -18.21 3.58
N GLU A 183 2.76 -18.75 3.54
CA GLU A 183 3.66 -18.59 2.39
C GLU A 183 3.23 -19.45 1.20
N GLY A 184 3.64 -19.04 0.01
CA GLY A 184 3.45 -19.82 -1.23
C GLY A 184 1.99 -20.00 -1.65
N LYS A 185 1.05 -19.23 -1.06
CA LYS A 185 -0.37 -19.28 -1.44
C LYS A 185 -0.67 -18.35 -2.60
N ARG A 186 -1.75 -18.69 -3.31
CA ARG A 186 -2.35 -17.85 -4.35
C ARG A 186 -3.87 -17.98 -4.33
N ILE A 187 -4.57 -16.94 -4.76
CA ILE A 187 -5.99 -17.02 -5.15
C ILE A 187 -6.09 -16.86 -6.66
N ARG A 188 -6.59 -17.89 -7.34
CA ARG A 188 -6.57 -17.99 -8.81
C ARG A 188 -5.14 -17.82 -9.33
N LEU A 189 -4.85 -16.72 -10.03
CA LEU A 189 -3.54 -16.38 -10.59
C LEU A 189 -2.88 -15.21 -9.85
N GLN A 190 -3.22 -15.00 -8.58
CA GLN A 190 -2.66 -13.90 -7.77
C GLN A 190 -1.90 -14.49 -6.60
N ASP A 191 -0.58 -14.37 -6.63
CA ASP A 191 0.29 -14.73 -5.52
C ASP A 191 0.01 -13.82 -4.31
N LEU A 192 -0.03 -14.42 -3.12
CA LEU A 192 -0.40 -13.74 -1.88
C LEU A 192 0.84 -13.55 -1.00
N PRO A 193 1.26 -12.31 -0.73
CA PRO A 193 2.35 -12.07 0.22
C PRO A 193 1.87 -12.34 1.65
N VAL A 194 2.79 -12.78 2.51
CA VAL A 194 2.57 -12.84 3.96
C VAL A 194 2.73 -11.44 4.54
N LEU A 195 1.70 -10.91 5.21
CA LEU A 195 1.66 -9.49 5.63
C LEU A 195 1.79 -9.27 7.15
N TYR A 196 1.89 -10.34 7.94
CA TYR A 196 2.13 -10.22 9.39
C TYR A 196 3.61 -10.15 9.76
N LYS A 197 4.52 -10.31 8.80
CA LYS A 197 5.98 -10.18 8.94
C LYS A 197 6.53 -9.41 7.74
N ASN A 198 7.84 -9.16 7.72
CA ASN A 198 8.46 -8.45 6.59
C ASN A 198 8.31 -9.29 5.32
N PRO A 199 7.56 -8.83 4.30
CA PRO A 199 7.35 -9.60 3.08
C PRO A 199 8.51 -9.47 2.08
N GLY A 200 9.50 -8.62 2.36
CA GLY A 200 10.59 -8.25 1.45
C GLY A 200 10.37 -6.91 0.73
N ASP A 201 11.42 -6.45 0.07
CA ASP A 201 11.44 -5.20 -0.68
C ASP A 201 10.36 -5.18 -1.76
N GLY A 202 9.62 -4.08 -1.87
CA GLY A 202 8.59 -3.94 -2.90
C GLY A 202 7.36 -4.87 -2.75
N LEU A 203 7.18 -5.46 -1.57
CA LEU A 203 6.01 -6.25 -1.22
C LEU A 203 5.25 -5.64 -0.02
N GLY A 204 4.01 -6.06 0.17
CA GLY A 204 3.13 -5.52 1.21
C GLY A 204 3.06 -3.99 1.16
N MET A 205 3.21 -3.36 2.34
CA MET A 205 3.15 -1.89 2.51
C MET A 205 4.19 -1.14 1.66
N ALA A 206 5.37 -1.73 1.39
CA ALA A 206 6.51 -1.05 0.75
C ALA A 206 6.32 -0.79 -0.75
N ALA A 207 5.22 -1.32 -1.29
CA ALA A 207 4.81 -1.11 -2.67
C ALA A 207 3.43 -0.44 -2.77
N TRP A 208 2.99 0.30 -1.75
CA TRP A 208 1.80 1.14 -1.85
C TRP A 208 2.12 2.58 -1.43
N PRO A 209 1.60 3.59 -2.16
CA PRO A 209 0.56 3.52 -3.17
C PRO A 209 1.04 2.92 -4.50
N ALA A 210 0.10 2.47 -5.32
CA ALA A 210 0.40 1.77 -6.57
C ALA A 210 -0.62 2.03 -7.69
N TYR A 211 -0.11 2.14 -8.92
CA TYR A 211 -0.93 2.22 -10.11
C TYR A 211 -1.40 0.83 -10.50
N ARG A 212 -2.72 0.66 -10.56
CA ARG A 212 -3.44 -0.58 -10.87
C ARG A 212 -3.70 -0.63 -12.37
N VAL A 213 -2.92 -1.43 -13.09
CA VAL A 213 -3.02 -1.57 -14.55
C VAL A 213 -4.37 -2.15 -14.97
N SER A 214 -4.97 -3.01 -14.15
CA SER A 214 -6.28 -3.62 -14.45
C SER A 214 -7.42 -2.62 -14.62
N ASN A 215 -7.32 -1.42 -14.05
CA ASN A 215 -8.37 -0.41 -14.10
C ASN A 215 -7.87 1.01 -14.41
N GLY A 216 -6.57 1.19 -14.65
CA GLY A 216 -5.97 2.47 -14.99
C GLY A 216 -6.01 3.51 -13.86
N GLN A 217 -5.95 3.08 -12.60
CA GLN A 217 -6.11 3.98 -11.45
C GLN A 217 -4.92 3.92 -10.50
N MET A 218 -4.53 5.07 -9.96
CA MET A 218 -3.64 5.14 -8.81
C MET A 218 -4.43 4.87 -7.53
N TRP A 219 -3.94 3.99 -6.67
CA TRP A 219 -4.62 3.60 -5.45
C TRP A 219 -3.72 3.85 -4.22
N GLY A 220 -4.28 4.56 -3.23
CA GLY A 220 -3.73 4.70 -1.88
C GLY A 220 -3.91 3.44 -1.02
N MET A 221 -3.30 3.45 0.16
CA MET A 221 -3.42 2.33 1.11
C MET A 221 -4.82 2.28 1.72
N GLN A 222 -5.45 3.43 1.97
CA GLN A 222 -6.83 3.49 2.44
C GLN A 222 -7.78 2.79 1.46
N GLN A 223 -7.67 3.07 0.16
CA GLN A 223 -8.48 2.40 -0.86
C GLN A 223 -8.18 0.90 -0.92
N ARG A 224 -6.91 0.51 -0.84
CA ARG A 224 -6.52 -0.91 -0.82
C ARG A 224 -7.16 -1.65 0.35
N LEU A 225 -7.12 -1.07 1.55
CA LEU A 225 -7.72 -1.67 2.73
C LEU A 225 -9.25 -1.74 2.62
N SER A 226 -9.91 -0.69 2.14
CA SER A 226 -11.36 -0.71 1.88
C SER A 226 -11.75 -1.79 0.88
N ASP A 227 -10.95 -2.01 -0.17
CA ASP A 227 -11.18 -3.10 -1.12
C ASP A 227 -10.97 -4.49 -0.49
N CYS A 228 -9.97 -4.64 0.39
CA CYS A 228 -9.78 -5.88 1.18
C CYS A 228 -10.97 -6.18 2.10
N TYR A 229 -11.53 -5.18 2.79
CA TYR A 229 -12.74 -5.35 3.61
C TYR A 229 -13.95 -5.73 2.75
N ARG A 230 -14.15 -5.05 1.62
CA ARG A 230 -15.20 -5.37 0.64
C ARG A 230 -15.09 -6.80 0.13
N LEU A 231 -13.88 -7.26 -0.20
CA LEU A 231 -13.63 -8.64 -0.64
C LEU A 231 -13.83 -9.66 0.49
N GLN A 232 -13.69 -9.29 1.76
CA GLN A 232 -14.07 -10.14 2.89
C GLN A 232 -15.57 -10.09 3.22
N ARG A 233 -16.35 -9.27 2.49
CA ARG A 233 -17.79 -9.02 2.73
C ARG A 233 -18.04 -8.37 4.10
N PHE A 234 -17.07 -7.61 4.59
CA PHE A 234 -17.24 -6.71 5.72
C PHE A 234 -17.87 -5.37 5.28
N PRO A 235 -18.48 -4.62 6.21
CA PRO A 235 -18.82 -3.22 5.99
C PRO A 235 -17.59 -2.39 5.60
N ASN A 236 -17.82 -1.28 4.89
CA ASN A 236 -16.76 -0.32 4.58
C ASN A 236 -16.13 0.20 5.90
N PRO A 237 -14.80 0.11 6.08
CA PRO A 237 -14.15 0.51 7.33
C PRO A 237 -14.13 2.03 7.54
N GLY A 238 -14.53 2.84 6.56
CA GLY A 238 -14.42 4.29 6.57
C GLY A 238 -13.02 4.77 6.17
N TYR A 239 -12.96 5.85 5.40
CA TYR A 239 -11.68 6.45 5.01
C TYR A 239 -11.00 7.09 6.22
N ALA A 240 -9.68 6.90 6.36
CA ALA A 240 -8.89 7.44 7.47
C ALA A 240 -9.41 7.01 8.87
N SER A 241 -10.06 5.85 8.96
CA SER A 241 -10.57 5.32 10.23
C SER A 241 -9.46 4.70 11.08
N ASP A 242 -9.72 4.55 12.38
CA ASP A 242 -8.72 4.01 13.30
C ASP A 242 -8.32 2.58 12.93
N VAL A 243 -9.23 1.76 12.38
CA VAL A 243 -8.90 0.39 11.99
C VAL A 243 -7.99 0.33 10.77
N THR A 244 -8.16 1.24 9.79
CA THR A 244 -7.27 1.26 8.62
C THR A 244 -5.89 1.79 8.99
N ILE A 245 -5.80 2.81 9.86
CA ILE A 245 -4.52 3.32 10.39
C ILE A 245 -3.83 2.26 11.26
N ALA A 246 -4.59 1.53 12.09
CA ALA A 246 -4.06 0.46 12.92
C ALA A 246 -3.49 -0.70 12.09
N LEU A 247 -4.20 -1.15 11.05
CA LEU A 247 -3.70 -2.17 10.11
C LEU A 247 -2.42 -1.72 9.41
N GLN A 248 -2.35 -0.46 8.98
CA GLN A 248 -1.12 0.12 8.42
C GLN A 248 0.02 0.15 9.43
N SER A 249 -0.26 0.51 10.69
CA SER A 249 0.73 0.51 11.78
C SER A 249 1.30 -0.90 11.99
N TYR A 250 0.43 -1.91 12.07
CA TYR A 250 0.84 -3.30 12.24
C TYR A 250 1.70 -3.81 11.07
N MET A 251 1.19 -3.68 9.84
CA MET A 251 1.92 -4.14 8.66
C MET A 251 3.21 -3.36 8.42
N GLY A 252 3.21 -2.04 8.65
CA GLY A 252 4.37 -1.17 8.45
C GLY A 252 5.49 -1.45 9.45
N VAL A 253 5.16 -1.63 10.74
CA VAL A 253 6.15 -2.03 11.77
C VAL A 253 6.76 -3.37 11.44
N ASN A 254 5.94 -4.34 11.00
CA ASN A 254 6.43 -5.65 10.59
C ASN A 254 7.22 -5.62 9.28
N SER A 255 7.09 -4.55 8.48
CA SER A 255 7.87 -4.32 7.25
C SER A 255 9.15 -3.52 7.50
N LYS A 256 9.61 -3.36 8.74
CA LYS A 256 10.82 -2.59 9.08
C LYS A 256 12.02 -3.04 8.23
N GLY A 257 12.69 -2.05 7.63
CA GLY A 257 13.84 -2.25 6.76
C GLY A 257 13.51 -2.59 5.30
N ALA A 258 12.27 -2.97 4.98
CA ALA A 258 11.86 -3.21 3.59
C ALA A 258 11.98 -1.90 2.79
N LYS A 259 12.65 -1.96 1.64
CA LYS A 259 12.85 -0.82 0.76
C LYS A 259 11.53 -0.41 0.12
N ILE A 260 11.22 0.88 0.24
CA ILE A 260 10.09 1.53 -0.39
C ILE A 260 10.38 1.67 -1.87
N ILE A 261 9.48 1.15 -2.72
CA ILE A 261 9.60 1.25 -4.18
C ILE A 261 8.57 2.19 -4.79
N THR A 262 7.80 2.87 -3.95
CA THR A 262 6.61 3.62 -4.36
C THR A 262 6.95 4.87 -5.17
N PRO A 263 6.04 5.28 -6.08
CA PRO A 263 4.82 4.58 -6.45
C PRO A 263 5.08 3.32 -7.29
N ALA A 264 4.42 2.22 -6.93
CA ALA A 264 4.63 0.93 -7.58
C ALA A 264 3.64 0.69 -8.72
N LEU A 265 3.96 -0.25 -9.61
CA LEU A 265 3.02 -0.79 -10.59
C LEU A 265 2.43 -2.11 -10.11
N LYS A 266 1.11 -2.27 -10.12
CA LYS A 266 0.42 -3.50 -9.73
C LYS A 266 -0.68 -3.83 -10.74
N ARG A 267 -1.02 -5.12 -10.83
CA ARG A 267 -2.19 -5.58 -11.58
C ARG A 267 -3.46 -5.09 -10.91
#